data_AF-A0A967FID5-F1
#
_entry.id   AF-A0A967FID5-F1
#
_cell.length_a   1.000
_cell.length_b   1.000
_cell.length_c   1.000
_cell.angle_alpha   90.00
_cell.angle_beta   90.00
_cell.angle_gamma   90.00
#
_symmetry.space_group_name_H-M   'P 1'
#
loop_
_entity.id
_entity.type
_entity.pdbx_description
1 polymer ?
#
loop_
_entity_poly.entity_id
_entity_poly.type
_entity_poly.pdbx_seq_one_letter_code
_entity_poly.pdbx_strand_id
1 'polypeptide(L)'
;MAGGKGKRKKVIGIYQKLQNQPQQFYQRNVKHFRQLRENTLQVQTPNHRLNLAFEWAKVAYDNLMVDNPDLGKGLLAGLGPSGNSGRPGFGWFFGGDAYINMFSLNGYGVYQTVRDALAFTQQWQRDDGKMAHELSQAAAYLNWFEDYPYG
;
A
#
# COMPACT_ATOMS: atom_id res chain seq x y z
N MET A 1 4.58 9.42 0.44
CA MET A 1 5.85 9.98 0.98
C MET A 1 6.86 10.09 -0.16
N ALA A 2 7.72 11.10 -0.18
CA ALA A 2 8.87 11.13 -1.07
C ALA A 2 10.11 10.74 -0.28
N GLY A 3 10.74 9.64 -0.69
CA GLY A 3 11.88 9.01 -0.03
C GLY A 3 12.02 7.61 -0.59
N GLY A 4 13.25 7.18 -0.89
CA GLY A 4 13.48 5.90 -1.54
C GLY A 4 14.89 5.74 -2.08
N LYS A 5 15.13 4.61 -2.72
CA LYS A 5 16.38 4.25 -3.38
C LYS A 5 16.67 5.19 -4.56
N GLY A 6 17.91 5.62 -4.73
CA GLY A 6 18.33 6.35 -5.92
C GLY A 6 19.54 7.25 -5.70
N LYS A 7 20.10 7.80 -6.79
CA LYS A 7 21.22 8.75 -6.72
C LYS A 7 20.80 9.98 -5.91
N ARG A 8 21.61 10.41 -4.93
CA ARG A 8 21.35 11.57 -4.05
C ARG A 8 20.82 12.80 -4.79
N LYS A 9 21.42 13.13 -5.95
CA LYS A 9 21.00 14.26 -6.80
C LYS A 9 19.55 14.11 -7.30
N LYS A 10 19.10 12.90 -7.65
CA LYS A 10 17.71 12.64 -8.04
C LYS A 10 16.75 12.85 -6.87
N VAL A 11 17.11 12.35 -5.68
CA VAL A 11 16.30 12.52 -4.46
C VAL A 11 16.15 14.00 -4.11
N ILE A 12 17.24 14.76 -4.12
CA ILE A 12 17.20 16.24 -3.92
C ILE A 12 16.28 16.90 -4.95
N GLY A 13 16.37 16.50 -6.23
CA GLY A 13 15.48 17.01 -7.27
C GLY A 13 13.99 16.74 -7.00
N ILE A 14 13.64 15.60 -6.41
CA ILE A 14 12.26 15.30 -6.00
C ILE A 14 11.81 16.27 -4.91
N TYR A 15 12.62 16.50 -3.86
CA TYR A 15 12.30 17.45 -2.80
C TYR A 15 12.16 18.88 -3.32
N GLN A 16 13.08 19.32 -4.17
CA GLN A 16 13.01 20.65 -4.81
C GLN A 16 11.72 20.81 -5.63
N LYS A 17 11.32 19.77 -6.39
CA LYS A 17 10.05 19.79 -7.13
C LYS A 17 8.84 19.93 -6.21
N LEU A 18 8.80 19.18 -5.10
CA LEU A 18 7.73 19.27 -4.12
C LEU A 18 7.65 20.65 -3.48
N GLN A 19 8.81 21.21 -3.11
CA GLN A 19 8.91 22.53 -2.48
C GLN A 19 8.52 23.67 -3.43
N ASN A 20 8.84 23.55 -4.72
CA ASN A 20 8.54 24.58 -5.72
C ASN A 20 7.08 24.54 -6.22
N GLN A 21 6.37 23.43 -6.03
CA GLN A 21 5.01 23.22 -6.56
C GLN A 21 4.00 22.69 -5.51
N PRO A 22 4.00 23.16 -4.25
CA PRO A 22 3.22 22.53 -3.18
C PRO A 22 1.71 22.55 -3.45
N GLN A 23 1.20 23.64 -4.03
CA GLN A 23 -0.21 23.78 -4.39
C GLN A 23 -0.65 22.73 -5.42
N GLN A 24 0.18 22.43 -6.42
CA GLN A 24 -0.13 21.43 -7.44
C GLN A 24 -0.27 20.03 -6.83
N PHE A 25 0.64 19.65 -5.93
CA PHE A 25 0.58 18.36 -5.25
C PHE A 25 -0.60 18.27 -4.28
N TYR A 26 -0.90 19.35 -3.56
CA TYR A 26 -2.10 19.43 -2.73
C TYR A 26 -3.38 19.22 -3.55
N GLN A 27 -3.54 19.95 -4.66
CA GLN A 27 -4.70 19.82 -5.55
C GLN A 27 -4.81 18.43 -6.16
N ARG A 28 -3.68 17.79 -6.50
CA ARG A 28 -3.65 16.41 -6.97
C ARG A 28 -4.17 15.43 -5.91
N ASN A 29 -3.76 15.58 -4.65
CA ASN A 29 -4.25 14.74 -3.55
C ASN A 29 -5.74 14.95 -3.29
N VAL A 30 -6.22 16.21 -3.29
CA VAL A 30 -7.65 16.51 -3.17
C VAL A 30 -8.45 15.86 -4.30
N LYS A 31 -7.96 15.97 -5.54
CA LYS A 31 -8.59 15.33 -6.70
C LYS A 31 -8.62 13.81 -6.56
N HIS A 32 -7.51 13.20 -6.15
CA HIS A 32 -7.40 11.76 -5.95
C HIS A 32 -8.45 11.23 -4.96
N PHE A 33 -8.51 11.80 -3.76
CA PHE A 33 -9.48 11.32 -2.75
C PHE A 33 -10.94 11.66 -3.10
N ARG A 34 -11.18 12.75 -3.83
CA ARG A 34 -12.50 13.03 -4.40
C ARG A 34 -12.92 11.92 -5.38
N GLN A 35 -12.03 11.56 -6.30
CA GLN A 35 -12.27 10.49 -7.27
C GLN A 35 -12.40 9.12 -6.60
N LEU A 36 -11.62 8.85 -5.56
CA LEU A 36 -11.78 7.63 -4.75
C LEU A 36 -13.20 7.53 -4.22
N ARG A 37 -13.74 8.60 -3.62
CA ARG A 37 -15.12 8.63 -3.13
C ARG A 37 -16.15 8.50 -4.24
N GLU A 38 -16.00 9.26 -5.32
CA GLU A 38 -16.99 9.36 -6.41
C GLU A 38 -17.06 8.09 -7.27
N ASN A 39 -15.94 7.39 -7.47
CA ASN A 39 -15.84 6.24 -8.35
C ASN A 39 -15.92 4.89 -7.61
N THR A 40 -16.23 4.90 -6.33
CA THR A 40 -16.40 3.69 -5.50
C THR A 40 -17.79 3.67 -4.87
N LEU A 41 -18.14 2.54 -4.26
CA LEU A 41 -19.35 2.43 -3.46
C LEU A 41 -19.43 3.58 -2.43
N GLN A 42 -20.60 4.20 -2.36
CA GLN A 42 -20.97 5.16 -1.30
C GLN A 42 -22.12 4.56 -0.51
N VAL A 43 -22.05 4.67 0.82
CA VAL A 43 -23.06 4.12 1.72
C VAL A 43 -23.80 5.27 2.40
N GLN A 44 -25.13 5.22 2.34
CA GLN A 44 -26.00 6.16 3.04
C GLN A 44 -26.89 5.40 4.03
N THR A 45 -26.68 5.65 5.30
CA THR A 45 -27.53 5.18 6.41
C THR A 45 -28.02 6.36 7.26
N PRO A 46 -29.02 6.17 8.14
CA PRO A 46 -29.38 7.16 9.15
C PRO A 46 -28.25 7.50 10.13
N ASN A 47 -27.24 6.63 10.26
CA ASN A 47 -26.07 6.89 11.12
C ASN A 47 -24.95 7.55 10.30
N HIS A 48 -24.86 8.88 10.35
CA HIS A 48 -23.83 9.64 9.64
C HIS A 48 -22.39 9.26 10.03
N ARG A 49 -22.15 8.79 11.27
CA ARG A 49 -20.82 8.34 11.68
C ARG A 49 -20.40 7.08 10.93
N LEU A 50 -21.33 6.18 10.63
CA LEU A 50 -21.06 4.97 9.86
C LEU A 50 -20.72 5.32 8.40
N ASN A 51 -21.48 6.23 7.79
CA ASN A 51 -21.22 6.69 6.42
C ASN A 51 -19.81 7.30 6.33
N LEU A 52 -19.44 8.16 7.30
CA LEU A 52 -18.12 8.79 7.35
C LEU A 52 -17.00 7.78 7.64
N ALA A 53 -17.23 6.81 8.52
CA ALA A 53 -16.26 5.76 8.81
C ALA A 53 -15.95 4.90 7.56
N PHE A 54 -16.96 4.61 6.74
CA PHE A 54 -16.78 3.90 5.47
C PHE A 54 -15.90 4.69 4.50
N GLU A 55 -16.10 6.00 4.37
CA GLU A 55 -15.24 6.86 3.55
C GLU A 55 -13.78 6.88 4.04
N TRP A 56 -13.57 6.97 5.36
CA TRP A 56 -12.22 6.89 5.94
C TRP A 56 -11.56 5.53 5.78
N ALA A 57 -12.33 4.43 5.82
CA ALA A 57 -11.80 3.10 5.57
C ALA A 57 -11.25 2.97 4.14
N LYS A 58 -11.91 3.57 3.14
CA LYS A 58 -11.40 3.63 1.77
C LYS A 58 -10.06 4.36 1.68
N VAL A 59 -9.95 5.52 2.36
CA VAL A 59 -8.70 6.29 2.43
C VAL A 59 -7.58 5.49 3.12
N ALA A 60 -7.91 4.77 4.19
CA ALA A 60 -6.95 3.91 4.88
C ALA A 60 -6.42 2.82 3.94
N TYR A 61 -7.30 2.12 3.23
CA TYR A 61 -6.91 1.08 2.27
C TYR A 61 -6.10 1.62 1.09
N ASP A 62 -6.48 2.77 0.52
CA ASP A 62 -5.74 3.41 -0.56
C ASP A 62 -4.28 3.69 -0.18
N ASN A 63 -4.04 4.09 1.08
CA ASN A 63 -2.69 4.34 1.60
C ASN A 63 -1.86 3.06 1.85
N LEU A 64 -2.48 1.87 1.91
CA LEU A 64 -1.74 0.61 2.09
C LEU A 64 -1.11 0.11 0.79
N MET A 65 -1.56 0.61 -0.36
CA MET A 65 -1.00 0.23 -1.65
C MET A 65 0.31 1.00 -1.89
N VAL A 66 1.42 0.29 -1.95
CA VAL A 66 2.76 0.87 -2.13
C VAL A 66 3.39 0.36 -3.40
N ASP A 67 3.89 1.30 -4.20
CA ASP A 67 4.72 1.05 -5.37
C ASP A 67 6.20 1.03 -4.96
N ASN A 68 6.71 -0.17 -4.66
CA ASN A 68 8.09 -0.37 -4.30
C ASN A 68 8.95 -0.47 -5.57
N PRO A 69 10.03 0.33 -5.71
CA PRO A 69 10.80 0.40 -6.94
C PRO A 69 11.57 -0.89 -7.28
N ASP A 70 11.77 -1.79 -6.32
CA ASP A 70 12.50 -3.04 -6.49
C ASP A 70 11.58 -4.27 -6.51
N LEU A 71 10.46 -4.23 -5.78
CA LEU A 71 9.55 -5.37 -5.60
C LEU A 71 8.25 -5.23 -6.38
N GLY A 72 7.89 -4.02 -6.83
CA GLY A 72 6.61 -3.72 -7.48
C GLY A 72 5.51 -3.25 -6.53
N LYS A 73 4.27 -3.32 -7.01
CA LYS A 73 3.12 -2.64 -6.40
C LYS A 73 2.26 -3.61 -5.57
N GLY A 74 2.36 -3.53 -4.24
CA GLY A 74 1.70 -4.45 -3.31
C GLY A 74 1.02 -3.77 -2.13
N LEU A 75 0.19 -4.53 -1.41
CA LEU A 75 -0.50 -4.08 -0.20
C LEU A 75 0.34 -4.36 1.05
N LEU A 76 0.60 -3.33 1.84
CA LEU A 76 1.15 -3.48 3.18
C LEU A 76 0.08 -3.96 4.17
N ALA A 77 0.50 -4.62 5.25
CA ALA A 77 -0.39 -4.96 6.36
C ALA A 77 -0.87 -3.72 7.11
N GLY A 78 -0.05 -2.66 7.15
CA GLY A 78 -0.36 -1.43 7.84
C GLY A 78 0.77 -0.40 7.77
N LEU A 79 0.51 0.79 8.32
CA LEU A 79 1.53 1.85 8.47
C LEU A 79 1.79 2.20 9.94
N GLY A 80 1.22 1.44 10.87
CA GLY A 80 1.40 1.61 12.30
C GLY A 80 2.68 0.94 12.81
N PRO A 81 3.33 1.49 13.86
CA PRO A 81 4.44 0.82 14.52
C PRO A 81 3.98 -0.50 15.15
N SER A 82 4.90 -1.46 15.25
CA SER A 82 4.71 -2.69 16.04
C SER A 82 5.88 -2.87 16.99
N GLY A 83 5.58 -2.96 18.28
CA GLY A 83 6.57 -3.02 19.35
C GLY A 83 7.45 -1.75 19.46
N ASN A 84 8.57 -1.89 20.16
CA ASN A 84 9.48 -0.79 20.49
C ASN A 84 10.78 -0.79 19.65
N SER A 85 10.81 -1.54 18.55
CA SER A 85 12.02 -1.70 17.72
C SER A 85 12.03 -0.74 16.52
N GLY A 86 13.18 -0.61 15.85
CA GLY A 86 13.29 0.09 14.58
C GLY A 86 12.72 -0.68 13.37
N ARG A 87 12.13 -1.86 13.58
CA ARG A 87 11.44 -2.59 12.51
C ARG A 87 10.20 -1.80 12.09
N PRO A 88 9.86 -1.74 10.80
CA PRO A 88 8.78 -0.90 10.26
C PRO A 88 7.36 -1.34 10.66
N GLY A 89 7.19 -2.07 11.76
CA GLY A 89 5.91 -2.54 12.26
C GLY A 89 5.14 -3.33 11.21
N PHE A 90 3.91 -2.90 10.93
CA PHE A 90 3.06 -3.49 9.90
C PHE A 90 3.40 -3.02 8.47
N GLY A 91 4.47 -2.23 8.29
CA GLY A 91 4.94 -1.71 7.02
C GLY A 91 5.58 -2.74 6.08
N TRP A 92 5.24 -4.01 6.20
CA TRP A 92 5.66 -5.11 5.31
C TRP A 92 4.47 -5.63 4.52
N PHE A 93 4.75 -6.38 3.45
CA PHE A 93 3.71 -7.08 2.71
C PHE A 93 3.40 -8.38 3.45
N PHE A 94 2.17 -8.55 3.94
CA PHE A 94 1.71 -9.81 4.52
C PHE A 94 0.66 -10.41 3.61
N GLY A 95 0.87 -11.68 3.21
CA GLY A 95 -0.03 -12.36 2.29
C GLY A 95 -1.45 -12.42 2.83
N GLY A 96 -1.62 -12.94 4.06
CA GLY A 96 -2.93 -13.09 4.71
C GLY A 96 -3.72 -11.78 4.78
N ASP A 97 -3.10 -10.72 5.30
CA ASP A 97 -3.67 -9.38 5.40
C ASP A 97 -4.05 -8.82 4.03
N ALA A 98 -3.17 -8.96 3.04
CA ALA A 98 -3.45 -8.53 1.67
C ALA A 98 -4.68 -9.24 1.09
N TYR A 99 -4.79 -10.57 1.25
CA TYR A 99 -5.94 -11.34 0.76
C TYR A 99 -7.26 -10.92 1.43
N ILE A 100 -7.26 -10.77 2.75
CA ILE A 100 -8.44 -10.32 3.49
C ILE A 100 -8.86 -8.92 3.03
N ASN A 101 -7.90 -8.01 2.89
CA ASN A 101 -8.16 -6.65 2.41
C ASN A 101 -8.67 -6.63 0.97
N MET A 102 -8.16 -7.51 0.09
CA MET A 102 -8.60 -7.60 -1.30
C MET A 102 -10.09 -7.98 -1.43
N PHE A 103 -10.65 -8.78 -0.52
CA PHE A 103 -12.09 -9.02 -0.49
C PHE A 103 -12.88 -7.72 -0.24
N SER A 104 -12.45 -6.92 0.74
CA SER A 104 -13.05 -5.62 1.01
C SER A 104 -12.90 -4.67 -0.18
N LEU A 105 -11.68 -4.51 -0.72
CA LEU A 105 -11.38 -3.67 -1.89
C LEU A 105 -12.26 -4.00 -3.09
N ASN A 106 -12.43 -5.29 -3.36
CA ASN A 106 -13.30 -5.77 -4.43
C ASN A 106 -14.77 -5.42 -4.19
N GLY A 107 -15.22 -5.54 -2.93
CA GLY A 107 -16.59 -5.24 -2.51
C GLY A 107 -17.03 -3.79 -2.71
N TYR A 108 -16.09 -2.83 -2.72
CA TYR A 108 -16.41 -1.42 -2.95
C TYR A 108 -15.93 -0.86 -4.31
N GLY A 109 -15.48 -1.74 -5.22
CA GLY A 109 -15.25 -1.41 -6.63
C GLY A 109 -13.81 -1.05 -7.02
N VAL A 110 -12.81 -1.30 -6.17
CA VAL A 110 -11.40 -0.96 -6.46
C VAL A 110 -10.68 -2.11 -7.14
N TYR A 111 -11.19 -2.51 -8.30
CA TYR A 111 -10.74 -3.72 -9.01
C TYR A 111 -9.28 -3.64 -9.47
N GLN A 112 -8.81 -2.48 -9.93
CA GLN A 112 -7.43 -2.35 -10.39
C GLN A 112 -6.42 -2.57 -9.27
N THR A 113 -6.68 -2.04 -8.07
CA THR A 113 -5.82 -2.26 -6.89
C THR A 113 -5.78 -3.74 -6.50
N VAL A 114 -6.92 -4.44 -6.56
CA VAL A 114 -6.97 -5.90 -6.30
C VAL A 114 -6.13 -6.67 -7.32
N ARG A 115 -6.24 -6.33 -8.61
CA ARG A 115 -5.44 -6.96 -9.67
C ARG A 115 -3.94 -6.74 -9.48
N ASP A 116 -3.55 -5.51 -9.18
CA ASP A 116 -2.14 -5.16 -8.94
C ASP A 116 -1.60 -5.93 -7.72
N ALA A 117 -2.37 -6.00 -6.63
CA ALA A 117 -1.97 -6.71 -5.41
C ALA A 117 -1.87 -8.24 -5.61
N LEU A 118 -2.81 -8.84 -6.34
CA LEU A 118 -2.72 -10.27 -6.72
C LEU A 118 -1.48 -10.54 -7.59
N ALA A 119 -1.22 -9.69 -8.57
CA ALA A 119 -0.04 -9.82 -9.43
C ALA A 119 1.26 -9.68 -8.62
N PHE A 120 1.28 -8.85 -7.58
CA PHE A 120 2.40 -8.76 -6.65
C PHE A 120 2.59 -10.04 -5.84
N THR A 121 1.52 -10.57 -5.21
CA THR A 121 1.67 -11.77 -4.38
C THR A 121 2.03 -13.03 -5.19
N GLN A 122 1.58 -13.12 -6.44
CA GLN A 122 1.93 -14.22 -7.36
C GLN A 122 3.42 -14.31 -7.67
N GLN A 123 4.16 -13.20 -7.67
CA GLN A 123 5.61 -13.20 -7.89
C GLN A 123 6.37 -14.01 -6.83
N TRP A 124 5.75 -14.18 -5.66
CA TRP A 124 6.33 -14.83 -4.49
C TRP A 124 5.61 -16.14 -4.16
N GLN A 125 4.85 -16.68 -5.11
CA GLN A 125 4.30 -18.03 -5.00
C GLN A 125 5.42 -19.05 -5.24
N ARG A 126 5.51 -20.03 -4.34
CA ARG A 126 6.45 -21.15 -4.46
C ARG A 126 5.94 -22.19 -5.46
N ASP A 127 6.85 -23.03 -5.94
CA ASP A 127 6.52 -24.15 -6.86
C ASP A 127 5.53 -25.16 -6.24
N ASP A 128 5.51 -25.28 -4.91
CA ASP A 128 4.54 -26.11 -4.17
C ASP A 128 3.17 -25.43 -3.97
N GLY A 129 2.96 -24.26 -4.58
CA GLY A 129 1.73 -23.49 -4.55
C GLY A 129 1.53 -22.64 -3.30
N LYS A 130 2.42 -22.73 -2.31
CA LYS A 130 2.34 -21.88 -1.10
C LYS A 130 2.62 -20.42 -1.43
N MET A 131 1.88 -19.54 -0.74
CA MET A 131 2.08 -18.10 -0.82
C MET A 131 2.96 -17.66 0.35
N ALA A 132 3.89 -16.74 0.10
CA ALA A 132 4.73 -16.15 1.15
C ALA A 132 3.87 -15.58 2.29
N HIS A 133 4.29 -15.85 3.53
CA HIS A 133 3.61 -15.33 4.72
C HIS A 133 3.80 -13.82 4.83
N GLU A 134 5.06 -13.38 4.73
CA GLU A 134 5.45 -11.97 4.81
C GLU A 134 6.69 -11.66 3.95
N LEU A 135 6.80 -10.42 3.50
CA LEU A 135 7.90 -9.90 2.72
C LEU A 135 8.27 -8.49 3.20
N SER A 136 9.52 -8.30 3.61
CA SER A 136 10.05 -6.97 3.91
C SER A 136 10.12 -6.11 2.65
N GLN A 137 9.90 -4.80 2.80
CA GLN A 137 10.16 -3.84 1.70
C GLN A 137 11.63 -3.78 1.27
N ALA A 138 12.54 -4.38 2.06
CA ALA A 138 13.95 -4.54 1.74
C ALA A 138 14.31 -5.94 1.19
N ALA A 139 13.33 -6.80 0.88
CA ALA A 139 13.60 -8.17 0.44
C ALA A 139 14.49 -8.25 -0.80
N ALA A 140 14.45 -7.26 -1.71
CA ALA A 140 15.32 -7.21 -2.87
C ALA A 140 16.83 -7.04 -2.55
N TYR A 141 17.19 -6.76 -1.30
CA TYR A 141 18.58 -6.61 -0.84
C TYR A 141 19.08 -7.84 -0.06
N LEU A 142 18.23 -8.84 0.14
CA LEU A 142 18.45 -9.96 1.06
C LEU A 142 18.16 -11.27 0.33
N ASN A 143 18.77 -12.37 0.77
CA ASN A 143 18.31 -13.70 0.37
C ASN A 143 17.08 -14.07 1.21
N TRP A 144 15.99 -13.33 1.03
CA TRP A 144 14.85 -13.30 1.95
C TRP A 144 14.31 -14.69 2.29
N PHE A 145 14.15 -15.57 1.30
CA PHE A 145 13.55 -16.89 1.49
C PHE A 145 14.54 -17.98 1.91
N GLU A 146 15.86 -17.70 1.86
CA GLU A 146 16.90 -18.63 2.31
C GLU A 146 17.32 -18.32 3.76
N ASP A 147 17.49 -17.03 4.06
CA ASP A 147 18.02 -16.56 5.35
C ASP A 147 16.92 -16.40 6.42
N TYR A 148 15.64 -16.37 6.02
CA TYR A 148 14.52 -16.10 6.92
C TYR A 148 13.35 -17.09 6.75
N PRO A 149 12.68 -17.49 7.86
CA PRO A 149 11.67 -18.55 7.84
C PRO A 149 10.26 -18.05 7.48
N TYR A 150 10.16 -17.12 6.53
CA TYR A 150 8.91 -16.39 6.21
C TYR A 150 8.31 -16.69 4.83
N GLY A 151 8.90 -17.67 4.13
CA GLY A 151 8.43 -18.16 2.83
C GLY A 151 7.23 -19.10 2.89
#